data_AF-A0A846GN04-F1
#
_entry.id   AF-A0A846GN04-F1
#
_cell.length_a   1.000
_cell.length_b   1.000
_cell.length_c   1.000
_cell.angle_alpha   90.00
_cell.angle_beta   90.00
_cell.angle_gamma   90.00
#
_symmetry.space_group_name_H-M   'P 1'
#
loop_
_entity.id
_entity.type
_entity.pdbx_description
1 polymer ?
#
loop_
_entity_poly.entity_id
_entity_poly.type
_entity_poly.pdbx_seq_one_letter_code
_entity_poly.pdbx_strand_id
1 'polypeptide(L)'
;MKLGKEFLSFCLAGVVMLGIVLGFPTKAHAQQASFTNILVAIDAQEILEDYCRPTVNGGVIEWVDCKGTQARPQMVNTDFIHMLVKQDRAVSSQGGAELTISAAPSDVIRWSSTSFSNNSAYTVPLYKFRKIGGASDLLNNPQHLVTENCSAIPKSEGRQDIPACGRTGDVTYGGIEFRRQRQDGDFWQATVLATGRQTYTFDFTVLDQKGGSHGFYRWDPYIIISYR
;
A
#
# COMPACT_ATOMS: atom_id res chain seq x y z
N MET A 1 -9.87 -73.48 68.29
CA MET A 1 -8.62 -73.39 67.50
C MET A 1 -8.32 -71.91 67.29
N LYS A 2 -7.27 -71.40 67.98
CA LYS A 2 -6.56 -70.08 67.89
C LYS A 2 -7.40 -68.78 67.88
N LEU A 3 -7.34 -67.95 68.95
CA LEU A 3 -6.40 -66.81 69.20
C LEU A 3 -6.54 -65.68 68.15
N GLY A 4 -6.65 -64.37 68.42
CA GLY A 4 -6.60 -63.47 69.58
C GLY A 4 -6.75 -62.02 69.01
N LYS A 5 -7.60 -61.16 69.57
CA LYS A 5 -7.30 -60.02 70.49
C LYS A 5 -6.46 -58.83 69.91
N GLU A 6 -7.09 -57.64 69.97
CA GLU A 6 -6.50 -56.30 70.32
C GLU A 6 -5.61 -55.63 69.24
N PHE A 7 -5.48 -54.31 69.01
CA PHE A 7 -6.11 -53.03 69.39
C PHE A 7 -5.26 -51.91 68.67
N LEU A 8 -5.78 -50.67 68.58
CA LEU A 8 -5.08 -49.38 68.25
C LEU A 8 -4.50 -49.22 66.82
N SER A 9 -4.32 -48.03 66.21
CA SER A 9 -4.68 -46.62 66.45
C SER A 9 -3.83 -45.76 65.48
N PHE A 10 -4.43 -44.73 64.87
CA PHE A 10 -3.81 -43.48 64.36
C PHE A 10 -2.69 -43.54 63.28
N CYS A 11 -2.90 -42.88 62.13
CA CYS A 11 -2.46 -41.49 61.87
C CYS A 11 -2.52 -41.08 60.37
N LEU A 12 -2.95 -39.84 60.15
CA LEU A 12 -2.56 -38.84 59.13
C LEU A 12 -2.34 -39.27 57.66
N ALA A 13 -3.09 -38.66 56.73
CA ALA A 13 -2.61 -37.49 55.97
C ALA A 13 -3.49 -37.16 54.74
N GLY A 14 -3.97 -35.92 54.67
CA GLY A 14 -3.91 -35.08 53.47
C GLY A 14 -4.82 -35.42 52.29
N VAL A 15 -6.05 -34.90 52.30
CA VAL A 15 -6.77 -34.55 51.06
C VAL A 15 -6.03 -33.37 50.42
N VAL A 16 -5.21 -33.65 49.41
CA VAL A 16 -4.68 -32.63 48.51
C VAL A 16 -5.84 -32.20 47.60
N MET A 17 -6.40 -31.02 47.89
CA MET A 17 -7.22 -30.26 46.96
C MET A 17 -6.38 -29.94 45.73
N LEU A 18 -6.56 -30.70 44.66
CA LEU A 18 -6.01 -30.40 43.35
C LEU A 18 -6.83 -29.26 42.74
N GLY A 19 -6.49 -28.02 43.11
CA GLY A 19 -6.97 -26.82 42.43
C GLY A 19 -6.39 -26.78 41.02
N ILE A 20 -7.13 -27.31 40.04
CA ILE A 20 -6.82 -27.12 38.63
C ILE A 20 -7.16 -25.66 38.30
N VAL A 21 -6.17 -24.79 38.46
CA VAL A 21 -6.18 -23.46 37.84
C VAL A 21 -5.98 -23.70 36.34
N LEU A 22 -7.07 -23.74 35.59
CA LEU A 22 -7.03 -23.64 34.14
C LEU A 22 -6.63 -22.19 33.78
N GLY A 23 -5.33 -21.93 33.85
CA GLY A 23 -4.73 -20.76 33.23
C GLY A 23 -4.85 -20.90 31.72
N PHE A 24 -5.90 -20.34 31.14
CA PHE A 24 -5.91 -20.06 29.71
C PHE A 24 -4.76 -19.09 29.43
N PRO A 25 -3.79 -19.43 28.56
CA PRO A 25 -2.85 -18.43 28.11
C PRO A 25 -3.64 -17.42 27.27
N THR A 26 -3.96 -16.25 27.84
CA THR A 26 -4.28 -15.07 27.04
C THR A 26 -3.02 -14.74 26.26
N LYS A 27 -2.92 -15.27 25.04
CA LYS A 27 -1.99 -14.74 24.05
C LYS A 27 -2.35 -13.27 23.91
N ALA A 28 -1.51 -12.39 24.46
CA ALA A 28 -1.44 -11.03 23.99
C ALA A 28 -1.08 -11.14 22.50
N HIS A 29 -2.09 -11.06 21.65
CA HIS A 29 -1.87 -10.89 20.23
C HIS A 29 -1.24 -9.51 20.09
N ALA A 30 0.08 -9.47 19.92
CA ALA A 30 0.70 -8.30 19.33
C ALA A 30 -0.04 -8.08 18.00
N GLN A 31 -0.87 -7.03 17.95
CA GLN A 31 -1.61 -6.70 16.74
C GLN A 31 -0.57 -6.31 15.70
N GLN A 32 -0.25 -7.26 14.83
CA GLN A 32 0.65 -7.03 13.71
C GLN A 32 0.06 -5.89 12.90
N ALA A 33 0.85 -4.81 12.71
CA ALA A 33 0.42 -3.66 11.92
C ALA A 33 -0.17 -4.13 10.60
N SER A 34 -1.43 -3.77 10.35
CA SER A 34 -2.09 -4.18 9.12
C SER A 34 -1.85 -3.14 8.03
N PHE A 35 -1.53 -3.60 6.83
CA PHE A 35 -1.27 -2.71 5.69
C PHE A 35 -2.59 -2.33 5.01
N THR A 36 -2.81 -1.02 4.88
CA THR A 36 -3.83 -0.44 4.03
C THR A 36 -3.14 0.13 2.78
N ASN A 37 -3.17 -0.62 1.68
CA ASN A 37 -2.62 -0.18 0.41
C ASN A 37 -3.67 0.65 -0.34
N ILE A 38 -3.30 1.87 -0.70
CA ILE A 38 -4.05 2.79 -1.54
C ILE A 38 -3.36 2.84 -2.89
N LEU A 39 -4.09 2.47 -3.94
CA LEU A 39 -3.67 2.68 -5.33
C LEU A 39 -4.19 4.03 -5.79
N VAL A 40 -3.30 4.89 -6.23
CA VAL A 40 -3.59 6.18 -6.86
C VAL A 40 -3.46 5.99 -8.37
N ALA A 41 -4.59 5.82 -9.05
CA ALA A 41 -4.64 5.77 -10.51
C ALA A 41 -4.75 7.19 -11.06
N ILE A 42 -3.85 7.58 -11.96
CA ILE A 42 -3.73 8.94 -12.50
C ILE A 42 -3.94 8.88 -14.00
N ASP A 43 -4.89 9.66 -14.52
CA ASP A 43 -5.06 9.82 -15.96
C ASP A 43 -3.99 10.77 -16.52
N ALA A 44 -2.84 10.18 -16.85
CA ALA A 44 -1.73 10.92 -17.43
C ALA A 44 -2.10 11.53 -18.79
N GLN A 45 -2.96 10.88 -19.57
CA GLN A 45 -3.30 11.35 -20.91
C GLN A 45 -4.14 12.62 -20.84
N GLU A 46 -5.22 12.62 -20.03
CA GLU A 46 -6.06 13.80 -19.85
C GLU A 46 -5.28 14.96 -19.22
N ILE A 47 -4.34 14.68 -18.31
CA ILE A 47 -3.42 15.70 -17.79
C ILE A 47 -2.59 16.34 -18.91
N LEU A 48 -2.02 15.55 -19.82
CA LEU A 48 -1.22 16.10 -20.91
C LEU A 48 -2.08 16.92 -21.88
N GLU A 49 -3.31 16.49 -22.15
CA GLU A 49 -4.27 17.23 -22.98
C GLU A 49 -4.67 18.59 -22.37
N ASP A 50 -4.85 18.66 -21.05
CA ASP A 50 -5.26 19.88 -20.35
C ASP A 50 -4.11 20.85 -20.04
N TYR A 51 -2.92 20.30 -19.78
CA TYR A 51 -1.79 21.06 -19.23
C TYR A 51 -0.59 21.18 -20.16
N CYS A 52 -0.59 20.54 -21.31
CA CYS A 52 0.45 20.68 -22.33
C CYS A 52 -0.13 21.12 -23.67
N ARG A 53 0.74 21.56 -24.57
CA ARG A 53 0.38 21.86 -25.96
C ARG A 53 0.75 20.66 -26.84
N PRO A 54 -0.17 20.11 -27.64
CA PRO A 54 0.18 19.09 -28.60
C PRO A 54 0.92 19.71 -29.79
N THR A 55 1.94 18.99 -30.28
CA THR A 55 2.58 19.23 -31.56
C THR A 55 2.60 17.94 -32.36
N VAL A 56 2.63 18.05 -33.69
CA VAL A 56 2.70 16.88 -34.57
C VAL A 56 4.06 16.88 -35.24
N ASN A 57 4.82 15.81 -35.03
CA ASN A 57 6.11 15.60 -35.64
C ASN A 57 6.12 14.24 -36.35
N GLY A 58 6.16 14.25 -37.68
CA GLY A 58 6.11 13.01 -38.47
C GLY A 58 4.86 12.14 -38.27
N GLY A 59 3.73 12.74 -37.87
CA GLY A 59 2.48 12.04 -37.60
C GLY A 59 2.33 11.50 -36.17
N VAL A 60 3.30 11.77 -35.29
CA VAL A 60 3.24 11.43 -33.86
C VAL A 60 2.90 12.69 -33.06
N ILE A 61 2.03 12.55 -32.05
CA ILE A 61 1.73 13.62 -31.10
C ILE A 61 2.86 13.70 -30.08
N GLU A 62 3.48 14.87 -29.99
CA GLU A 62 4.48 15.21 -28.98
C GLU A 62 3.93 16.32 -28.07
N TRP A 63 4.03 16.10 -26.76
CA TRP A 63 3.61 17.07 -25.75
C TRP A 63 4.74 18.04 -25.43
N VAL A 64 4.50 19.32 -25.69
CA VAL A 64 5.45 20.40 -25.44
C VAL A 64 4.80 21.47 -24.56
N ASP A 65 5.64 22.38 -24.03
CA ASP A 65 5.18 23.52 -23.23
C ASP A 65 4.27 23.12 -22.04
N CYS A 66 4.52 21.96 -21.44
CA CYS A 66 3.78 21.46 -20.29
C CYS A 66 3.86 22.40 -19.09
N LYS A 67 2.73 22.63 -18.43
CA LYS A 67 2.64 23.45 -17.23
C LYS A 67 3.31 22.77 -16.04
N GLY A 68 3.72 23.60 -15.08
CA GLY A 68 4.32 23.16 -13.82
C GLY A 68 5.80 22.84 -13.94
N THR A 69 6.56 23.26 -12.94
CA THR A 69 7.98 22.92 -12.80
C THR A 69 8.18 22.18 -11.48
N GLN A 70 9.30 21.47 -11.32
CA GLN A 70 9.56 20.75 -10.07
C GLN A 70 9.50 21.67 -8.83
N ALA A 71 9.95 22.92 -8.98
CA ALA A 71 9.90 23.93 -7.92
C ALA A 71 8.48 24.49 -7.70
N ARG A 72 7.66 24.55 -8.76
CA ARG A 72 6.28 25.05 -8.73
C ARG A 72 5.35 24.11 -9.51
N PRO A 73 4.99 22.95 -8.93
CA PRO A 73 4.12 21.99 -9.60
C PRO A 73 2.73 22.57 -9.86
N GLN A 74 2.13 22.19 -10.98
CA GLN A 74 0.80 22.63 -11.39
C GLN A 74 -0.28 21.85 -10.64
N MET A 75 -1.25 22.55 -10.04
CA MET A 75 -2.44 21.91 -9.49
C MET A 75 -3.25 21.29 -10.63
N VAL A 76 -3.55 20.00 -10.55
CA VAL A 76 -4.40 19.32 -11.53
C VAL A 76 -5.86 19.31 -11.10
N ASN A 77 -6.76 19.12 -12.06
CA ASN A 77 -8.15 18.80 -11.75
C ASN A 77 -8.19 17.44 -11.04
N THR A 78 -8.99 17.37 -9.98
CA THR A 78 -9.20 16.14 -9.21
C THR A 78 -9.84 15.03 -10.03
N ASP A 79 -10.54 15.35 -11.11
CA ASP A 79 -11.18 14.35 -11.97
C ASP A 79 -10.18 13.37 -12.62
N PHE A 80 -8.90 13.75 -12.71
CA PHE A 80 -7.84 12.90 -13.27
C PHE A 80 -7.21 11.95 -12.25
N ILE A 81 -7.68 11.96 -11.00
CA ILE A 81 -7.09 11.22 -9.90
C ILE A 81 -8.13 10.32 -9.25
N HIS A 82 -7.82 9.04 -9.16
CA HIS A 82 -8.71 8.03 -8.58
C HIS A 82 -7.97 7.23 -7.51
N MET A 83 -8.50 7.24 -6.29
CA MET A 83 -8.00 6.44 -5.18
C MET A 83 -8.81 5.18 -4.98
N LEU A 84 -8.12 4.06 -4.89
CA LEU A 84 -8.70 2.74 -4.63
C LEU A 84 -8.02 2.11 -3.41
N VAL A 85 -8.79 1.37 -2.64
CA VAL A 85 -8.32 0.64 -1.46
C VAL A 85 -9.03 -0.71 -1.40
N LYS A 86 -8.50 -1.68 -0.65
CA LYS A 86 -9.21 -2.95 -0.45
C LYS A 86 -10.62 -2.72 0.09
N GLN A 87 -11.61 -3.46 -0.42
CA GLN A 87 -13.03 -3.25 -0.12
C GLN A 87 -13.38 -3.28 1.37
N ASP A 88 -12.70 -4.09 2.17
CA ASP A 88 -12.89 -4.16 3.63
C ASP A 88 -12.34 -2.94 4.39
N ARG A 89 -11.52 -2.11 3.72
CA ARG A 89 -11.00 -0.84 4.21
C ARG A 89 -11.71 0.36 3.62
N ALA A 90 -12.48 0.19 2.55
CA ALA A 90 -13.24 1.28 1.94
C ALA A 90 -14.48 1.62 2.77
N VAL A 91 -14.61 2.87 3.19
CA VAL A 91 -15.81 3.37 3.89
C VAL A 91 -16.68 4.18 2.93
N SER A 92 -16.08 5.11 2.19
CA SER A 92 -16.76 5.91 1.16
C SER A 92 -15.76 6.58 0.20
N SER A 93 -16.28 7.17 -0.87
CA SER A 93 -15.53 7.96 -1.89
C SER A 93 -14.46 7.20 -2.68
N GLN A 94 -14.47 5.86 -2.63
CA GLN A 94 -13.60 5.05 -3.47
C GLN A 94 -13.84 5.35 -4.96
N GLY A 95 -12.75 5.45 -5.72
CA GLY A 95 -12.76 5.81 -7.14
C GLY A 95 -12.72 7.31 -7.41
N GLY A 96 -12.79 8.15 -6.38
CA GLY A 96 -12.59 9.60 -6.49
C GLY A 96 -11.19 10.05 -6.05
N ALA A 97 -10.97 11.35 -6.11
CA ALA A 97 -9.74 12.02 -5.69
C ALA A 97 -9.65 12.25 -4.17
N GLU A 98 -10.58 11.68 -3.42
CA GLU A 98 -10.69 11.77 -1.96
C GLU A 98 -11.14 10.40 -1.45
N LEU A 99 -10.72 10.00 -0.25
CA LEU A 99 -10.98 8.64 0.22
C LEU A 99 -11.28 8.63 1.72
N THR A 100 -12.30 7.87 2.09
CA THR A 100 -12.55 7.53 3.50
C THR A 100 -12.22 6.07 3.70
N ILE A 101 -11.29 5.81 4.63
CA ILE A 101 -10.81 4.47 4.96
C ILE A 101 -11.13 4.08 6.40
N SER A 102 -11.16 2.76 6.63
CA SER A 102 -11.14 2.16 7.96
C SER A 102 -9.72 1.73 8.30
N ALA A 103 -9.09 2.39 9.29
CA ALA A 103 -7.76 2.01 9.79
C ALA A 103 -7.63 2.34 11.28
N ALA A 104 -6.95 1.45 12.01
CA ALA A 104 -6.68 1.60 13.43
C ALA A 104 -5.38 2.36 13.68
N PRO A 105 -5.21 3.07 14.82
CA PRO A 105 -3.89 3.46 15.27
C PRO A 105 -2.92 2.28 15.25
N SER A 106 -1.70 2.51 14.78
CA SER A 106 -0.66 1.51 14.46
C SER A 106 -0.79 0.78 13.12
N ASP A 107 -1.90 0.94 12.37
CA ASP A 107 -1.95 0.48 10.99
C ASP A 107 -0.97 1.29 10.11
N VAL A 108 -0.54 0.70 9.00
CA VAL A 108 0.33 1.37 8.02
C VAL A 108 -0.45 1.60 6.74
N ILE A 109 -0.54 2.85 6.32
CA ILE A 109 -1.06 3.24 5.02
C ILE A 109 0.09 3.31 4.03
N ARG A 110 -0.12 2.76 2.82
CA ARG A 110 0.81 2.84 1.69
C ARG A 110 0.12 3.44 0.48
N TRP A 111 0.73 4.44 -0.14
CA TRP A 111 0.29 5.00 -1.40
C TRP A 111 1.25 4.58 -2.51
N SER A 112 0.72 3.91 -3.52
CA SER A 112 1.42 3.66 -4.80
C SER A 112 0.65 4.34 -5.91
N SER A 113 1.33 4.79 -6.96
CA SER A 113 0.67 5.38 -8.13
C SER A 113 0.85 4.54 -9.39
N THR A 114 -0.13 4.64 -10.28
CA THR A 114 -0.06 4.07 -11.63
C THR A 114 -0.85 4.92 -12.61
N SER A 115 -0.47 4.93 -13.87
CA SER A 115 -1.33 5.47 -14.92
C SER A 115 -2.39 4.44 -15.33
N PHE A 116 -3.43 4.86 -16.04
CA PHE A 116 -4.43 3.93 -16.58
C PHE A 116 -3.86 2.91 -17.57
N SER A 117 -2.70 3.21 -18.16
CA SER A 117 -1.93 2.27 -18.98
C SER A 117 -1.09 1.28 -18.15
N ASN A 118 -1.29 1.22 -16.83
CA ASN A 118 -0.41 0.53 -15.89
C ASN A 118 1.06 0.91 -16.07
N ASN A 119 1.33 2.21 -16.18
CA ASN A 119 2.67 2.77 -16.39
C ASN A 119 3.36 2.34 -17.71
N SER A 120 2.64 1.76 -18.68
CA SER A 120 3.24 1.30 -19.94
C SER A 120 3.40 2.40 -20.99
N ALA A 121 2.48 3.37 -21.06
CA ALA A 121 2.59 4.52 -21.97
C ALA A 121 3.26 5.71 -21.27
N TYR A 122 2.74 6.07 -20.10
CA TYR A 122 3.30 7.10 -19.23
C TYR A 122 3.41 6.58 -17.80
N THR A 123 4.48 6.94 -17.11
CA THR A 123 4.64 6.67 -15.68
C THR A 123 4.33 7.92 -14.86
N VAL A 124 3.83 7.72 -13.65
CA VAL A 124 3.31 8.81 -12.79
C VAL A 124 3.84 8.74 -11.35
N PRO A 125 5.16 8.70 -11.12
CA PRO A 125 5.70 8.53 -9.77
C PRO A 125 5.35 9.70 -8.85
N LEU A 126 4.92 9.36 -7.62
CA LEU A 126 4.76 10.32 -6.54
C LEU A 126 6.14 10.64 -5.97
N TYR A 127 6.55 11.92 -5.95
CA TYR A 127 7.91 12.29 -5.52
C TYR A 127 7.97 13.22 -4.30
N LYS A 128 6.83 13.78 -3.86
CA LYS A 128 6.82 14.63 -2.66
C LYS A 128 5.47 14.60 -1.95
N PHE A 129 5.51 14.37 -0.64
CA PHE A 129 4.36 14.49 0.25
C PHE A 129 4.47 15.75 1.12
N ARG A 130 3.34 16.44 1.37
CA ARG A 130 3.24 17.49 2.41
C ARG A 130 1.90 17.41 3.13
N LYS A 131 1.90 17.56 4.44
CA LYS A 131 0.68 17.85 5.20
C LYS A 131 0.33 19.32 5.00
N ILE A 132 -0.93 19.62 4.69
CA ILE A 132 -1.39 21.01 4.47
C ILE A 132 -2.57 21.41 5.37
N GLY A 133 -3.22 20.47 6.06
CA GLY A 133 -4.26 20.77 7.06
C GLY A 133 -4.83 19.52 7.74
N GLY A 134 -5.54 19.69 8.86
CA GLY A 134 -6.05 18.60 9.70
C GLY A 134 -5.40 18.56 11.09
N ALA A 135 -5.75 17.58 11.91
CA ALA A 135 -5.12 17.40 13.22
C ALA A 135 -3.64 17.02 13.06
N SER A 136 -2.76 17.60 13.88
CA SER A 136 -1.29 17.56 13.72
C SER A 136 -0.69 16.15 13.74
N ASP A 137 -1.43 15.17 14.29
CA ASP A 137 -0.88 13.88 14.71
C ASP A 137 -1.75 12.69 14.25
N LEU A 138 -2.40 12.76 13.09
CA LEU A 138 -3.16 11.61 12.56
C LEU A 138 -2.26 10.56 11.90
N LEU A 139 -1.17 11.01 11.28
CA LEU A 139 -0.18 10.19 10.60
C LEU A 139 1.20 10.64 11.05
N ASN A 140 2.17 9.73 11.15
CA ASN A 140 3.57 10.16 11.15
C ASN A 140 3.93 10.76 9.78
N ASN A 141 5.12 11.34 9.64
CA ASN A 141 5.54 11.88 8.34
C ASN A 141 5.74 10.74 7.34
N PRO A 142 5.02 10.72 6.20
CA PRO A 142 5.19 9.66 5.24
C PRO A 142 6.61 9.59 4.70
N GLN A 143 7.09 8.37 4.52
CA GLN A 143 8.40 8.08 3.95
C GLN A 143 8.24 7.40 2.60
N HIS A 144 9.04 7.86 1.63
CA HIS A 144 9.19 7.18 0.35
C HIS A 144 10.07 5.94 0.54
N LEU A 145 9.60 4.79 0.06
CA LEU A 145 10.30 3.52 0.15
C LEU A 145 10.28 2.81 -1.20
N VAL A 146 11.45 2.35 -1.62
CA VAL A 146 11.62 1.43 -2.74
C VAL A 146 12.04 0.08 -2.16
N THR A 147 11.31 -0.97 -2.50
CA THR A 147 11.58 -2.34 -2.05
C THR A 147 11.82 -3.24 -3.24
N GLU A 148 12.85 -4.09 -3.18
CA GLU A 148 13.01 -5.13 -4.19
C GLU A 148 12.05 -6.29 -3.92
N ASN A 149 11.23 -6.63 -4.91
CA ASN A 149 10.26 -7.72 -4.87
C ASN A 149 10.52 -8.75 -5.98
N CYS A 150 10.00 -9.96 -5.79
CA CYS A 150 10.06 -11.02 -6.79
C CYS A 150 8.63 -11.36 -7.25
N SER A 151 8.30 -10.96 -8.48
CA SER A 151 6.95 -11.09 -9.04
C SER A 151 6.93 -12.09 -10.20
N ALA A 152 5.86 -12.88 -10.31
CA ALA A 152 5.61 -13.68 -11.51
C ALA A 152 4.99 -12.77 -12.58
N ILE A 153 5.60 -12.71 -13.76
CA ILE A 153 5.08 -11.95 -14.91
C ILE A 153 4.96 -12.82 -16.15
N PRO A 154 4.05 -12.48 -17.09
CA PRO A 154 4.02 -13.11 -18.39
C PRO A 154 5.38 -13.01 -19.08
N LYS A 155 5.83 -14.13 -19.64
CA LYS A 155 7.04 -14.20 -20.41
C LYS A 155 6.78 -13.63 -21.81
N SER A 156 7.49 -12.58 -22.16
CA SER A 156 7.54 -12.07 -23.53
C SER A 156 8.50 -12.94 -24.36
N GLU A 157 8.09 -13.35 -25.55
CA GLU A 157 8.99 -14.01 -26.50
C GLU A 157 10.23 -13.13 -26.77
N GLY A 158 11.41 -13.75 -26.87
CA GLY A 158 12.66 -13.08 -27.24
C GLY A 158 13.37 -12.24 -26.17
N ARG A 159 12.79 -12.03 -24.97
CA ARG A 159 13.49 -11.32 -23.88
C ARG A 159 14.17 -12.31 -22.93
N GLN A 160 15.44 -12.64 -23.17
CA GLN A 160 16.18 -13.70 -22.47
C GLN A 160 17.07 -13.18 -21.30
N ASP A 161 17.14 -11.86 -21.11
CA ASP A 161 18.18 -11.16 -20.34
C ASP A 161 17.75 -10.65 -18.97
N ILE A 162 16.51 -10.92 -18.51
CA ILE A 162 16.09 -10.46 -17.19
C ILE A 162 16.50 -11.47 -16.11
N PRO A 163 17.26 -11.05 -15.07
CA PRO A 163 17.63 -11.93 -13.97
C PRO A 163 16.40 -12.51 -13.26
N ALA A 164 16.25 -13.83 -13.34
CA ALA A 164 15.23 -14.52 -12.58
C ALA A 164 15.51 -14.38 -11.07
N CYS A 165 14.46 -14.15 -10.27
CA CYS A 165 14.59 -14.19 -8.82
C CYS A 165 14.27 -15.60 -8.28
N GLY A 166 15.18 -16.11 -7.44
CA GLY A 166 15.09 -17.41 -6.76
C GLY A 166 15.17 -18.65 -7.66
N ARG A 167 14.94 -19.84 -7.07
CA ARG A 167 15.24 -21.16 -7.70
C ARG A 167 14.11 -21.83 -8.48
N THR A 168 12.89 -21.28 -8.48
CA THR A 168 11.74 -21.90 -9.15
C THR A 168 11.77 -21.57 -10.64
N GLY A 169 11.64 -22.59 -11.50
CA GLY A 169 11.56 -22.42 -12.95
C GLY A 169 10.26 -21.75 -13.42
N ASP A 170 10.17 -21.53 -14.73
CA ASP A 170 8.97 -20.99 -15.38
C ASP A 170 7.75 -21.88 -15.11
N VAL A 171 6.57 -21.26 -14.98
CA VAL A 171 5.29 -21.95 -14.74
C VAL A 171 4.28 -21.58 -15.81
N THR A 172 3.46 -22.54 -16.24
CA THR A 172 2.45 -22.32 -17.29
C THR A 172 1.04 -22.47 -16.73
N TYR A 173 0.21 -21.45 -16.91
CA TYR A 173 -1.21 -21.47 -16.57
C TYR A 173 -2.03 -20.95 -17.74
N GLY A 174 -3.05 -21.70 -18.16
CA GLY A 174 -3.94 -21.28 -19.25
C GLY A 174 -3.22 -21.02 -20.58
N GLY A 175 -2.07 -21.68 -20.83
CA GLY A 175 -1.26 -21.47 -22.03
C GLY A 175 -0.32 -20.26 -21.99
N ILE A 176 -0.26 -19.52 -20.88
CA ILE A 176 0.68 -18.40 -20.68
C ILE A 176 1.84 -18.88 -19.82
N GLU A 177 3.07 -18.72 -20.32
CA GLU A 177 4.28 -18.94 -19.54
C GLU A 177 4.55 -17.73 -18.65
N PHE A 178 4.82 -17.98 -17.37
CA PHE A 178 5.21 -16.99 -16.40
C PHE A 178 6.63 -17.25 -15.94
N ARG A 179 7.41 -16.18 -15.85
CA ARG A 179 8.74 -16.17 -15.25
C ARG A 179 8.73 -15.32 -13.99
N ARG A 180 9.63 -15.61 -13.05
CA ARG A 180 9.83 -14.74 -11.89
C ARG A 180 10.89 -13.68 -12.19
N GLN A 181 10.57 -12.43 -11.92
CA GLN A 181 11.44 -11.30 -12.17
C GLN A 181 11.55 -10.40 -10.93
N ARG A 182 12.76 -9.86 -10.71
CA ARG A 182 13.00 -8.77 -9.75
C ARG A 182 12.27 -7.52 -10.22
N GLN A 183 11.46 -6.94 -9.35
CA GLN A 183 10.73 -5.71 -9.58
C GLN A 183 10.82 -4.82 -8.37
N ASP A 184 11.02 -3.53 -8.60
CA ASP A 184 10.97 -2.54 -7.53
C ASP A 184 9.50 -2.22 -7.22
N GLY A 185 9.13 -2.38 -5.96
CA GLY A 185 7.91 -1.80 -5.40
C GLY A 185 8.21 -0.38 -4.97
N ASP A 186 7.38 0.56 -5.44
CA ASP A 186 7.50 1.99 -5.16
C ASP A 186 6.26 2.49 -4.41
N PHE A 187 6.45 3.03 -3.21
CA PHE A 187 5.35 3.56 -2.42
C PHE A 187 5.79 4.60 -1.38
N TRP A 188 4.87 5.47 -1.02
CA TRP A 188 4.95 6.27 0.20
C TRP A 188 4.24 5.51 1.32
N GLN A 189 4.75 5.55 2.55
CA GLN A 189 4.08 4.92 3.69
C GLN A 189 4.06 5.79 4.94
N ALA A 190 2.99 5.68 5.72
CA ALA A 190 2.87 6.28 7.04
C ALA A 190 2.10 5.39 8.01
N THR A 191 2.41 5.53 9.29
CA THR A 191 1.71 4.89 10.39
C THR A 191 0.57 5.79 10.85
N VAL A 192 -0.62 5.20 11.04
CA VAL A 192 -1.77 5.84 11.67
C VAL A 192 -1.50 6.04 13.14
N LEU A 193 -1.60 7.28 13.60
CA LEU A 193 -1.41 7.67 14.99
C LEU A 193 -2.75 7.95 15.68
N ALA A 194 -3.73 8.46 14.93
CA ALA A 194 -5.09 8.72 15.41
C ALA A 194 -6.11 8.72 14.26
N THR A 195 -7.40 8.64 14.60
CA THR A 195 -8.51 8.76 13.64
C THR A 195 -8.88 10.22 13.41
N GLY A 196 -9.44 10.53 12.23
CA GLY A 196 -9.84 11.88 11.85
C GLY A 196 -9.63 12.18 10.37
N ARG A 197 -9.76 13.45 10.00
CA ARG A 197 -9.53 13.94 8.63
C ARG A 197 -8.15 14.57 8.51
N GLN A 198 -7.33 14.08 7.57
CA GLN A 198 -6.05 14.66 7.18
C GLN A 198 -6.16 15.19 5.75
N THR A 199 -5.80 16.45 5.54
CA THR A 199 -5.58 17.01 4.20
C THR A 199 -4.09 17.06 3.92
N TYR A 200 -3.69 16.59 2.76
CA TYR A 200 -2.30 16.50 2.36
C TYR A 200 -2.16 16.80 0.88
N THR A 201 -0.93 16.88 0.42
CA THR A 201 -0.59 17.09 -0.98
C THR A 201 0.39 16.02 -1.41
N PHE A 202 0.16 15.43 -2.57
CA PHE A 202 1.21 14.77 -3.34
C PHE A 202 1.62 15.62 -4.54
N ASP A 203 2.93 15.74 -4.76
CA ASP A 203 3.47 16.13 -6.05
C ASP A 203 3.91 14.88 -6.82
N PHE A 204 3.66 14.87 -8.12
CA PHE A 204 4.01 13.79 -9.04
C PHE A 204 4.46 14.36 -10.39
N THR A 205 5.14 13.55 -11.19
CA THR A 205 5.54 13.92 -12.56
C THR A 205 4.94 12.92 -13.53
N VAL A 206 4.61 13.37 -14.73
CA VAL A 206 4.31 12.46 -15.85
C VAL A 206 5.60 12.22 -16.60
N LEU A 207 6.01 10.98 -16.81
CA LEU A 207 7.19 10.62 -17.59
C LEU A 207 6.81 9.76 -18.80
N ASP A 208 7.49 9.96 -19.92
CA ASP A 208 7.42 9.04 -21.06
C ASP A 208 8.21 7.74 -20.81
N GLN A 209 8.17 6.83 -21.78
CA GLN A 209 8.88 5.55 -21.75
C GLN A 209 10.41 5.67 -21.73
N LYS A 210 10.96 6.84 -22.08
CA LYS A 210 12.39 7.15 -22.06
C LYS A 210 12.81 7.84 -20.76
N GLY A 211 11.87 8.13 -19.86
CA GLY A 211 12.09 8.87 -18.61
C GLY A 211 12.09 10.39 -18.79
N GLY A 212 11.70 10.90 -19.97
CA GLY A 212 11.50 12.33 -20.22
C GLY A 212 10.29 12.85 -19.44
N SER A 213 10.47 13.94 -18.69
CA SER A 213 9.38 14.55 -17.92
C SER A 213 8.51 15.45 -18.79
N HIS A 214 7.19 15.26 -18.67
CA HIS A 214 6.15 16.07 -19.27
C HIS A 214 5.41 16.89 -18.21
N GLY A 215 6.16 17.64 -17.42
CA GLY A 215 5.63 18.54 -16.40
C GLY A 215 5.55 17.93 -15.00
N PHE A 216 5.35 18.82 -14.04
CA PHE A 216 5.28 18.48 -12.62
C PHE A 216 3.94 18.96 -12.07
N TYR A 217 3.26 18.07 -11.38
CA TYR A 217 1.87 18.22 -11.01
C TYR A 217 1.67 18.01 -9.52
N ARG A 218 0.53 18.48 -9.04
CA ARG A 218 0.15 18.47 -7.64
C ARG A 218 -1.33 18.18 -7.51
N TRP A 219 -1.67 17.40 -6.50
CA TRP A 219 -3.04 17.13 -6.10
C TRP A 219 -3.15 17.16 -4.56
N ASP A 220 -4.22 17.78 -4.07
CA ASP A 220 -4.48 18.04 -2.64
C ASP A 220 -5.67 17.22 -2.13
N PRO A 221 -5.50 15.91 -1.85
CA PRO A 221 -6.57 15.10 -1.29
C PRO A 221 -6.81 15.38 0.19
N TYR A 222 -7.95 14.89 0.66
CA TYR A 222 -8.05 14.45 2.04
C TYR A 222 -8.27 12.94 2.14
N ILE A 223 -7.80 12.41 3.27
CA ILE A 223 -8.14 11.07 3.74
C ILE A 223 -8.88 11.19 5.07
N ILE A 224 -9.98 10.45 5.22
CA ILE A 224 -10.66 10.29 6.49
C ILE A 224 -10.33 8.91 7.03
N ILE A 225 -9.71 8.87 8.19
CA ILE A 225 -9.37 7.65 8.92
C ILE A 225 -10.45 7.46 9.97
N SER A 226 -11.25 6.43 9.81
CA SER A 226 -12.23 6.00 10.80
C SER A 226 -11.83 4.65 11.39
N TYR A 227 -12.21 4.39 12.63
CA TYR A 227 -12.05 3.09 13.27
C TYR A 227 -13.46 2.53 13.53
N ARG A 228 -13.74 1.34 13.01
CA ARG A 228 -14.95 0.57 13.30
C ARG A 228 -14.56 -0.77 13.90
#